data_AF-A0A7V1RHT1-F1
#
_entry.id   AF-A0A7V1RHT1-F1
#
_cell.length_a   1.000
_cell.length_b   1.000
_cell.length_c   1.000
_cell.angle_alpha   90.00
_cell.angle_beta   90.00
_cell.angle_gamma   90.00
#
_symmetry.space_group_name_H-M   'P 1'
#
loop_
_entity.id
_entity.type
_entity.pdbx_description
1 polymer ?
#
loop_
_entity_poly.entity_id
_entity_poly.type
_entity_poly.pdbx_seq_one_letter_code
_entity_poly.pdbx_strand_id
1 'polypeptide(L)'
;MWAMIVKEFRQLRRDHRTLAMMIFLPIVLLVVFGYAASFDVPKIPVNVYGRGAEELAAALRPPFEVREVDPDGWASEAETALRDGEVPVAFLATFEGPHVLIDGSELFTAKATQGALAELAQSVPGAPSTYPRMPSVEILFNEGLETSAIMVPGLAAMILLFVGTVITSLGVVRERQAGTLEQLAVMPLRPWDVFLGKVAPYFLVASVDMVVVVLAGVLLFDVPFRGQVAVLALGAVLFLFVTLGLGVLISSVSQNQGQAIQLALMALLPQVMLSGLIFPLSSMAAGVRWIGYVLPLTYFVRISRGVMLRGAPLGALWPSFAYLAVIGGLLAMRPEELHRTPAPREGGGLRAGLRYVWTTPELRTPLVVMAVIFTLSFNFQVLMPLLAERSFQGDARTLGWLLSFMGIGSLVGALGMARGARPNPVRLMRSAAALGALSIAAAVMPSLPTELVTLVVLGFVSIVFMITANTTLQLTARPEMRGRVMALYSVVFLGGTPIGAPIAGWTAEWLGPRWGLALGGLVAVGVGLVGLRALRHRAGVRALEPAAA
;
A
#
# COMPACT_ATOMS: atom_id res chain seq x y z
N MET A 1 -30.65 18.73 10.28
CA MET A 1 -29.97 18.34 9.03
C MET A 1 -29.76 19.47 8.02
N TRP A 2 -30.81 20.02 7.37
CA TRP A 2 -30.67 20.95 6.23
C TRP A 2 -29.80 22.18 6.51
N ALA A 3 -29.97 22.81 7.69
CA ALA A 3 -29.15 23.96 8.09
C ALA A 3 -27.65 23.65 8.16
N MET A 4 -27.27 22.42 8.57
CA MET A 4 -25.87 21.98 8.60
C MET A 4 -25.30 21.82 7.19
N ILE A 5 -26.05 21.20 6.27
CA ILE A 5 -25.66 21.05 4.86
C ILE A 5 -25.41 22.44 4.25
N VAL A 6 -26.32 23.38 4.47
CA VAL A 6 -26.20 24.74 3.93
C VAL A 6 -24.99 25.49 4.54
N LYS A 7 -24.71 25.31 5.83
CA LYS A 7 -23.53 25.89 6.49
C LYS A 7 -22.24 25.38 5.86
N GLU A 8 -22.11 24.07 5.72
CA GLU A 8 -20.91 23.43 5.16
C GLU A 8 -20.72 23.79 3.67
N PHE A 9 -21.80 23.86 2.90
CA PHE A 9 -21.75 24.30 1.51
C PHE A 9 -21.25 25.76 1.39
N ARG A 10 -21.73 26.66 2.26
CA ARG A 10 -21.23 28.05 2.31
C ARG A 10 -19.75 28.12 2.70
N GLN A 11 -19.31 27.27 3.63
CA GLN A 11 -17.92 27.22 4.08
C GLN A 11 -17.01 26.71 2.96
N LEU A 12 -17.39 25.62 2.29
CA LEU A 12 -16.65 25.06 1.16
C LEU A 12 -16.54 26.05 0.00
N ARG A 13 -17.63 26.77 -0.30
CA ARG A 13 -17.64 27.81 -1.34
C ARG A 13 -16.72 28.99 -1.02
N ARG A 14 -16.52 29.32 0.27
CA ARG A 14 -15.63 30.41 0.71
C ARG A 14 -14.17 29.98 0.78
N ASP A 15 -13.89 28.70 1.01
CA ASP A 15 -12.53 28.17 0.98
C ASP A 15 -12.09 27.88 -0.46
N HIS A 16 -11.74 28.97 -1.17
CA HIS A 16 -11.30 28.93 -2.56
C HIS A 16 -10.11 27.99 -2.79
N ARG A 17 -9.23 27.80 -1.80
CA ARG A 17 -8.08 26.90 -1.93
C ARG A 17 -8.51 25.45 -1.91
N THR A 18 -9.37 25.08 -0.98
CA THR A 18 -9.91 23.72 -0.92
C THR A 18 -10.71 23.44 -2.19
N LEU A 19 -11.63 24.33 -2.58
CA LEU A 19 -12.45 24.16 -3.78
C LEU A 19 -11.62 24.12 -5.08
N ALA A 20 -10.60 24.96 -5.21
CA ALA A 20 -9.67 24.89 -6.34
C ALA A 20 -8.90 23.57 -6.36
N MET A 21 -8.40 23.09 -5.21
CA MET A 21 -7.77 21.78 -5.13
C MET A 21 -8.75 20.62 -5.44
N MET A 22 -10.03 20.73 -5.10
CA MET A 22 -11.01 19.66 -5.40
C MET A 22 -11.32 19.53 -6.89
N ILE A 23 -11.26 20.63 -7.66
CA ILE A 23 -11.75 20.66 -9.05
C ILE A 23 -10.58 20.77 -10.04
N PHE A 24 -9.64 21.69 -9.79
CA PHE A 24 -8.55 21.96 -10.73
C PHE A 24 -7.46 20.88 -10.70
N LEU A 25 -7.08 20.41 -9.52
CA LEU A 25 -6.02 19.41 -9.37
C LEU A 25 -6.37 18.09 -10.09
N PRO A 26 -7.60 17.54 -9.98
CA PRO A 26 -8.02 16.40 -10.79
C PRO A 26 -7.86 16.57 -12.29
N ILE A 27 -8.24 17.72 -12.83
CA ILE A 27 -8.13 18.01 -14.27
C ILE A 27 -6.66 18.04 -14.68
N VAL A 28 -5.79 18.68 -13.88
CA VAL A 28 -4.35 18.68 -14.14
C VAL A 28 -3.77 17.27 -14.08
N LEU A 29 -4.14 16.47 -13.07
CA LEU A 29 -3.69 15.07 -12.96
C LEU A 29 -4.19 14.23 -14.12
N LEU A 30 -5.43 14.44 -14.57
CA LEU A 30 -6.01 13.75 -15.72
C LEU A 30 -5.21 14.06 -17.00
N VAL A 31 -4.87 15.32 -17.23
CA VAL A 31 -4.05 15.74 -18.38
C VAL A 31 -2.63 15.18 -18.28
N VAL A 32 -1.97 15.32 -17.13
CA VAL A 32 -0.59 14.86 -16.95
C VAL A 32 -0.48 13.34 -17.11
N PHE A 33 -1.33 12.57 -16.43
CA PHE A 33 -1.25 11.10 -16.48
C PHE A 33 -1.90 10.49 -17.72
N GLY A 34 -2.88 11.17 -18.34
CA GLY A 34 -3.49 10.73 -19.60
C GLY A 34 -2.49 10.61 -20.74
N TYR A 35 -1.41 11.42 -20.72
CA TYR A 35 -0.35 11.42 -21.73
C TYR A 35 0.91 10.62 -21.35
N ALA A 36 1.09 10.14 -20.10
CA ALA A 36 2.43 9.83 -19.56
C ALA A 36 2.75 8.36 -19.18
N ALA A 37 1.99 7.33 -19.57
CA ALA A 37 2.23 5.96 -19.06
C ALA A 37 2.66 4.93 -20.13
N SER A 38 3.81 4.27 -19.91
CA SER A 38 4.22 3.01 -20.58
C SER A 38 4.89 2.07 -19.57
N PHE A 39 4.43 0.82 -19.46
CA PHE A 39 5.07 -0.22 -18.63
C PHE A 39 4.90 -1.59 -19.28
N ASP A 40 5.88 -2.49 -19.10
CA ASP A 40 5.88 -3.85 -19.66
C ASP A 40 5.19 -4.87 -18.74
N VAL A 41 4.57 -5.91 -19.31
CA VAL A 41 3.87 -6.99 -18.58
C VAL A 41 4.64 -8.32 -18.65
N PRO A 42 4.86 -9.00 -17.53
CA PRO A 42 5.59 -10.27 -17.51
C PRO A 42 4.74 -11.55 -17.74
N LYS A 43 3.41 -11.53 -17.57
CA LYS A 43 2.53 -12.72 -17.73
C LYS A 43 1.13 -12.37 -18.23
N ILE A 44 0.57 -13.19 -19.12
CA ILE A 44 -0.69 -12.94 -19.84
C ILE A 44 -1.61 -14.16 -19.72
N PRO A 45 -2.71 -14.11 -18.95
CA PRO A 45 -3.68 -15.20 -18.89
C PRO A 45 -4.49 -15.29 -20.19
N VAL A 46 -4.74 -16.50 -20.68
CA VAL A 46 -5.45 -16.72 -21.97
C VAL A 46 -6.42 -17.89 -21.87
N ASN A 47 -7.53 -17.81 -22.61
CA ASN A 47 -8.41 -18.96 -22.87
C ASN A 47 -8.28 -19.39 -24.33
N VAL A 48 -8.43 -20.69 -24.60
CA VAL A 48 -8.30 -21.27 -25.95
C VAL A 48 -9.60 -21.99 -26.32
N TYR A 49 -10.17 -21.67 -27.48
CA TYR A 49 -11.47 -22.13 -27.93
C TYR A 49 -11.39 -22.82 -29.31
N GLY A 50 -12.28 -23.78 -29.57
CA GLY A 50 -12.51 -24.41 -30.87
C GLY A 50 -11.87 -25.79 -31.07
N ARG A 51 -12.16 -26.44 -32.21
CA ARG A 51 -11.88 -27.87 -32.47
C ARG A 51 -10.40 -28.29 -32.56
N GLY A 52 -9.46 -27.37 -32.29
CA GLY A 52 -8.01 -27.61 -32.16
C GLY A 52 -7.40 -26.96 -30.91
N ALA A 53 -8.24 -26.62 -29.92
CA ALA A 53 -7.84 -25.84 -28.75
C ALA A 53 -6.81 -26.56 -27.88
N GLU A 54 -6.86 -27.89 -27.75
CA GLU A 54 -5.91 -28.67 -26.94
C GLU A 54 -4.48 -28.63 -27.51
N GLU A 55 -4.35 -28.78 -28.84
CA GLU A 55 -3.06 -28.74 -29.53
C GLU A 55 -2.48 -27.33 -29.54
N LEU A 56 -3.33 -26.31 -29.70
CA LEU A 56 -2.94 -24.90 -29.62
C LEU A 56 -2.52 -24.50 -28.20
N ALA A 57 -3.26 -24.94 -27.17
CA ALA A 57 -2.94 -24.69 -25.77
C ALA A 57 -1.59 -25.29 -25.37
N ALA A 58 -1.28 -26.51 -25.85
CA ALA A 58 0.00 -27.17 -25.60
C ALA A 58 1.19 -26.48 -26.31
N ALA A 59 0.93 -25.76 -27.41
CA ALA A 59 1.95 -25.05 -28.19
C ALA A 59 2.28 -23.65 -27.62
N LEU A 60 1.41 -23.07 -26.78
CA LEU A 60 1.62 -21.74 -26.20
C LEU A 60 2.76 -21.75 -25.17
N ARG A 61 3.71 -20.81 -25.33
CA ARG A 61 4.84 -20.61 -24.41
C ARG A 61 4.66 -19.33 -23.58
N PRO A 62 5.41 -19.17 -22.47
CA PRO A 62 5.47 -17.91 -21.74
C PRO A 62 5.75 -16.74 -22.71
N PRO A 63 5.03 -15.59 -22.60
CA PRO A 63 4.28 -15.12 -21.42
C PRO A 63 2.82 -15.60 -21.29
N PHE A 64 2.30 -16.42 -22.21
CA PHE A 64 0.92 -16.89 -22.18
C PHE A 64 0.69 -17.99 -21.13
N GLU A 65 -0.33 -17.82 -20.30
CA GLU A 65 -0.74 -18.77 -19.26
C GLU A 65 -2.18 -19.23 -19.54
N VAL A 66 -2.31 -20.46 -20.05
CA VAL A 66 -3.61 -21.04 -20.40
C VAL A 66 -4.42 -21.30 -19.13
N ARG A 67 -5.61 -20.69 -19.05
CA ARG A 67 -6.53 -20.86 -17.92
C ARG A 67 -7.57 -21.93 -18.17
N GLU A 68 -8.13 -21.92 -19.37
CA GLU A 68 -9.23 -22.79 -19.78
C GLU A 68 -9.11 -23.12 -21.27
N VAL A 69 -9.48 -24.35 -21.60
CA VAL A 69 -9.49 -24.89 -22.96
C VAL A 69 -10.88 -25.42 -23.22
N ASP A 70 -11.59 -24.84 -24.18
CA ASP A 70 -12.94 -25.24 -24.57
C ASP A 70 -12.96 -25.68 -26.05
N PRO A 71 -12.91 -27.00 -26.32
CA PRO A 71 -12.88 -27.53 -27.68
C PRO A 71 -14.16 -27.29 -28.48
N ASP A 72 -15.29 -27.09 -27.78
CA ASP A 72 -16.62 -26.92 -28.38
C ASP A 72 -17.04 -25.45 -28.50
N GLY A 73 -16.29 -24.54 -27.88
CA GLY A 73 -16.63 -23.12 -27.82
C GLY A 73 -16.45 -22.33 -29.12
N TRP A 74 -17.31 -21.31 -29.31
CA TRP A 74 -17.40 -20.51 -30.54
C TRP A 74 -16.90 -19.06 -30.33
N ALA A 75 -16.68 -18.32 -31.42
CA ALA A 75 -16.18 -16.94 -31.37
C ALA A 75 -17.02 -16.01 -30.46
N SER A 76 -18.35 -16.20 -30.42
CA SER A 76 -19.25 -15.42 -29.55
C SER A 76 -19.02 -15.65 -28.06
N GLU A 77 -18.60 -16.86 -27.66
CA GLU A 77 -18.29 -17.17 -26.26
C GLU A 77 -16.92 -16.60 -25.87
N ALA A 78 -15.95 -16.65 -26.78
CA ALA A 78 -14.67 -15.98 -26.61
C ALA A 78 -14.83 -14.45 -26.46
N GLU A 79 -15.68 -13.82 -27.28
CA GLU A 79 -16.03 -12.40 -27.15
C GLU A 79 -16.75 -12.09 -25.83
N THR A 80 -17.62 -13.00 -25.37
CA THR A 80 -18.34 -12.84 -24.10
C THR A 80 -17.37 -12.92 -22.92
N ALA A 81 -16.44 -13.88 -22.92
CA ALA A 81 -15.40 -14.01 -21.89
C ALA A 81 -14.48 -12.77 -21.82
N LEU A 82 -14.14 -12.19 -22.98
CA LEU A 82 -13.40 -10.92 -23.06
C LEU A 82 -14.24 -9.74 -22.53
N ARG A 83 -15.52 -9.66 -22.91
CA ARG A 83 -16.44 -8.59 -22.48
C ARG A 83 -16.69 -8.60 -20.97
N ASP A 84 -16.82 -9.79 -20.38
CA ASP A 84 -17.01 -9.98 -18.94
C ASP A 84 -15.69 -9.82 -18.16
N GLY A 85 -14.55 -9.80 -18.86
CA GLY A 85 -13.22 -9.58 -18.29
C GLY A 85 -12.65 -10.79 -17.56
N GLU A 86 -13.04 -12.00 -17.97
CA GLU A 86 -12.55 -13.26 -17.41
C GLU A 86 -11.10 -13.54 -17.83
N VAL A 87 -10.80 -13.24 -19.11
CA VAL A 87 -9.45 -13.24 -19.69
C VAL A 87 -9.23 -12.01 -20.56
N PRO A 88 -7.98 -11.51 -20.68
CA PRO A 88 -7.61 -10.39 -21.55
C PRO A 88 -7.28 -10.80 -23.00
N VAL A 89 -7.06 -12.10 -23.27
CA VAL A 89 -6.76 -12.62 -24.62
C VAL A 89 -7.45 -13.97 -24.78
N ALA A 90 -8.11 -14.17 -25.92
CA ALA A 90 -8.72 -15.43 -26.30
C ALA A 90 -8.13 -15.91 -27.63
N PHE A 91 -7.75 -17.18 -27.69
CA PHE A 91 -7.27 -17.85 -28.89
C PHE A 91 -8.38 -18.72 -29.47
N LEU A 92 -8.64 -18.61 -30.77
CA LEU A 92 -9.58 -19.42 -31.52
C LEU A 92 -8.79 -20.31 -32.50
N ALA A 93 -8.85 -21.62 -32.29
CA ALA A 93 -8.24 -22.59 -33.19
C ALA A 93 -9.13 -22.75 -34.44
N THR A 94 -8.73 -22.16 -35.58
CA THR A 94 -9.44 -22.31 -36.86
C THR A 94 -8.63 -23.14 -37.86
N PHE A 95 -9.32 -23.71 -38.85
CA PHE A 95 -8.68 -24.52 -39.91
C PHE A 95 -7.68 -23.74 -40.76
N GLU A 96 -7.75 -22.40 -40.79
CA GLU A 96 -6.82 -21.55 -41.55
C GLU A 96 -5.62 -21.05 -40.72
N GLY A 97 -5.64 -21.24 -39.39
CA GLY A 97 -4.66 -20.70 -38.45
C GLY A 97 -5.27 -20.27 -37.12
N PRO A 98 -4.46 -19.99 -36.08
CA PRO A 98 -4.97 -19.41 -34.84
C PRO A 98 -5.51 -17.99 -35.11
N HIS A 99 -6.75 -17.72 -34.72
CA HIS A 99 -7.31 -16.37 -34.68
C HIS A 99 -7.25 -15.86 -33.24
N VAL A 100 -6.64 -14.70 -33.00
CA VAL A 100 -6.38 -14.18 -31.65
C VAL A 100 -7.21 -12.93 -31.42
N LEU A 101 -8.12 -13.00 -30.46
CA LEU A 101 -8.91 -11.88 -29.98
C LEU A 101 -8.23 -11.28 -28.76
N ILE A 102 -7.90 -10.00 -28.82
CA ILE A 102 -7.21 -9.27 -27.74
C ILE A 102 -8.16 -8.22 -27.16
N ASP A 103 -8.33 -8.20 -25.83
CA ASP A 103 -8.96 -7.07 -25.14
C ASP A 103 -8.01 -5.88 -25.14
N GLY A 104 -8.23 -4.95 -26.08
CA GLY A 104 -7.45 -3.73 -26.22
C GLY A 104 -7.58 -2.79 -25.00
N SER A 105 -8.52 -3.01 -24.08
CA SER A 105 -8.62 -2.26 -22.83
C SER A 105 -7.55 -2.65 -21.79
N GLU A 106 -6.85 -3.77 -22.00
CA GLU A 106 -5.67 -4.19 -21.24
C GLU A 106 -4.39 -3.89 -22.05
N LEU A 107 -4.08 -2.60 -22.24
CA LEU A 107 -3.03 -2.08 -23.16
C LEU A 107 -1.73 -2.87 -23.11
N PHE A 108 -1.24 -3.08 -21.89
CA PHE A 108 0.07 -3.64 -21.68
C PHE A 108 0.06 -5.13 -22.02
N THR A 109 -1.05 -5.83 -21.73
CA THR A 109 -1.28 -7.20 -22.17
C THR A 109 -1.44 -7.28 -23.68
N ALA A 110 -2.15 -6.33 -24.30
CA ALA A 110 -2.32 -6.28 -25.75
C ALA A 110 -0.97 -6.07 -26.47
N LYS A 111 -0.16 -5.10 -26.03
CA LYS A 111 1.20 -4.84 -26.57
C LYS A 111 2.16 -6.01 -26.31
N ALA A 112 2.14 -6.59 -25.11
CA ALA A 112 2.97 -7.75 -24.78
C ALA A 112 2.54 -8.99 -25.59
N THR A 113 1.24 -9.15 -25.87
CA THR A 113 0.69 -10.20 -26.72
C THR A 113 1.11 -10.01 -28.17
N GLN A 114 1.04 -8.79 -28.70
CA GLN A 114 1.55 -8.48 -30.05
C GLN A 114 3.05 -8.75 -30.16
N GLY A 115 3.85 -8.35 -29.16
CA GLY A 115 5.28 -8.65 -29.11
C GLY A 115 5.57 -10.15 -29.08
N ALA A 116 4.88 -10.90 -28.21
CA ALA A 116 5.03 -12.35 -28.11
C ALA A 116 4.56 -13.10 -29.37
N LEU A 117 3.47 -12.66 -30.01
CA LEU A 117 3.00 -13.22 -31.28
C LEU A 117 3.97 -12.91 -32.44
N ALA A 118 4.58 -11.72 -32.45
CA ALA A 118 5.61 -11.37 -33.42
C ALA A 118 6.88 -12.24 -33.25
N GLU A 119 7.27 -12.55 -32.02
CA GLU A 119 8.39 -13.44 -31.71
C GLU A 119 8.09 -14.91 -32.08
N LEU A 120 6.85 -15.37 -31.82
CA LEU A 120 6.36 -16.68 -32.29
C LEU A 120 6.35 -16.78 -33.82
N ALA A 121 6.00 -15.70 -34.52
CA ALA A 121 6.04 -15.66 -35.98
C ALA A 121 7.47 -15.70 -36.56
N GLN A 122 8.48 -15.24 -35.81
CA GLN A 122 9.89 -15.24 -36.22
C GLN A 122 10.65 -16.50 -35.82
N SER A 123 10.19 -17.24 -34.81
CA SER A 123 10.87 -18.42 -34.24
C SER A 123 10.53 -19.76 -34.92
N VAL A 124 9.79 -19.74 -36.04
CA VAL A 124 9.48 -20.94 -36.84
C VAL A 124 10.17 -20.92 -38.22
N PRO A 125 11.50 -21.12 -38.32
CA PRO A 125 12.11 -21.62 -39.54
C PRO A 125 11.98 -23.16 -39.58
N GLY A 126 11.02 -23.67 -40.37
CA GLY A 126 11.02 -25.07 -40.82
C GLY A 126 10.28 -26.12 -39.98
N ALA A 127 9.29 -25.77 -39.16
CA ALA A 127 8.40 -26.78 -38.57
C ALA A 127 7.38 -27.30 -39.62
N PRO A 128 6.99 -28.59 -39.60
CA PRO A 128 5.91 -29.10 -40.43
C PRO A 128 4.64 -28.29 -40.13
N SER A 129 4.18 -27.53 -41.11
CA SER A 129 3.09 -26.58 -40.99
C SER A 129 1.75 -27.28 -40.80
N THR A 130 1.31 -27.48 -39.56
CA THR A 130 -0.12 -27.74 -39.29
C THR A 130 -0.97 -26.49 -39.51
N TYR A 131 -0.36 -25.29 -39.48
CA TYR A 131 -1.05 -24.01 -39.72
C TYR A 131 -0.31 -23.18 -40.80
N PRO A 132 -0.91 -22.96 -41.99
CA PRO A 132 -0.24 -22.34 -43.15
C PRO A 132 -0.10 -20.80 -43.12
N ARG A 133 -0.72 -20.11 -42.15
CA ARG A 133 -0.77 -18.63 -42.09
C ARG A 133 -0.38 -18.08 -40.72
N MET A 134 0.19 -16.88 -40.72
CA MET A 134 0.37 -16.08 -39.51
C MET A 134 -0.97 -15.95 -38.76
N PRO A 135 -0.96 -15.96 -37.41
CA PRO A 135 -2.17 -15.78 -36.64
C PRO A 135 -2.83 -14.45 -36.99
N SER A 136 -4.12 -14.47 -37.31
CA SER A 136 -4.89 -13.24 -37.53
C SER A 136 -5.23 -12.64 -36.18
N VAL A 137 -4.83 -11.39 -35.95
CA VAL A 137 -5.00 -10.70 -34.68
C VAL A 137 -6.09 -9.65 -34.83
N GLU A 138 -7.14 -9.75 -34.02
CA GLU A 138 -8.19 -8.75 -33.92
C GLU A 138 -8.17 -8.12 -32.52
N ILE A 139 -8.02 -6.80 -32.46
CA ILE A 139 -8.00 -6.06 -31.20
C ILE A 139 -9.40 -5.51 -30.97
N LEU A 140 -10.09 -6.05 -29.97
CA LEU A 140 -11.42 -5.62 -29.60
C LEU A 140 -11.34 -4.49 -28.55
N PHE A 141 -12.38 -3.65 -28.50
CA PHE A 141 -12.60 -2.62 -27.46
C PHE A 141 -11.63 -1.41 -27.43
N ASN A 142 -10.43 -1.47 -28.05
CA ASN A 142 -9.52 -0.34 -28.24
C ASN A 142 -8.55 -0.58 -29.42
N GLU A 143 -9.07 -0.50 -30.65
CA GLU A 143 -8.33 -0.81 -31.89
C GLU A 143 -7.05 0.03 -32.07
N GLY A 144 -7.01 1.25 -31.53
CA GLY A 144 -5.86 2.16 -31.63
C GLY A 144 -4.77 1.96 -30.58
N LEU A 145 -4.99 1.11 -29.57
CA LEU A 145 -4.12 0.98 -28.38
C LEU A 145 -3.76 2.37 -27.79
N GLU A 146 -4.76 3.24 -27.69
CA GLU A 146 -4.54 4.57 -27.12
C GLU A 146 -4.46 4.47 -25.59
N THR A 147 -3.35 4.95 -25.03
CA THR A 147 -3.10 4.93 -23.57
C THR A 147 -4.15 5.73 -22.80
N SER A 148 -4.69 6.78 -23.42
CA SER A 148 -5.74 7.66 -22.88
C SER A 148 -7.03 6.88 -22.58
N ALA A 149 -7.48 6.01 -23.48
CA ALA A 149 -8.72 5.22 -23.35
C ALA A 149 -8.76 4.39 -22.06
N ILE A 150 -7.61 3.91 -21.59
CA ILE A 150 -7.51 2.95 -20.47
C ILE A 150 -7.14 3.65 -19.17
N MET A 151 -6.29 4.67 -19.26
CA MET A 151 -5.85 5.42 -18.09
C MET A 151 -6.97 6.32 -17.58
N VAL A 152 -7.74 6.97 -18.44
CA VAL A 152 -8.76 7.95 -18.02
C VAL A 152 -9.82 7.37 -17.06
N PRO A 153 -10.49 6.23 -17.35
CA PRO A 153 -11.45 5.63 -16.40
C PRO A 153 -10.80 5.23 -15.06
N GLY A 154 -9.52 4.86 -15.09
CA GLY A 154 -8.75 4.51 -13.90
C GLY A 154 -8.27 5.72 -13.10
N LEU A 155 -7.91 6.81 -13.79
CA LEU A 155 -7.55 8.09 -13.19
C LEU A 155 -8.77 8.75 -12.54
N ALA A 156 -9.95 8.61 -13.15
CA ALA A 156 -11.21 9.02 -12.52
C ALA A 156 -11.41 8.34 -11.16
N ALA A 157 -11.15 7.03 -11.10
CA ALA A 157 -11.19 6.27 -9.84
C ALA A 157 -10.17 6.79 -8.81
N MET A 158 -8.93 7.06 -9.25
CA MET A 158 -7.88 7.62 -8.38
C MET A 158 -8.23 9.02 -7.87
N ILE A 159 -8.80 9.87 -8.73
CA ILE A 159 -9.25 11.22 -8.40
C ILE A 159 -10.31 11.16 -7.30
N LEU A 160 -11.36 10.36 -7.50
CA LEU A 160 -12.43 10.23 -6.50
C LEU A 160 -11.91 9.64 -5.19
N LEU A 161 -10.94 8.73 -5.24
CA LEU A 161 -10.27 8.22 -4.04
C LEU A 161 -9.52 9.33 -3.30
N PHE A 162 -8.73 10.12 -4.03
CA PHE A 162 -7.94 11.21 -3.47
C PHE A 162 -8.86 12.26 -2.85
N VAL A 163 -9.84 12.72 -3.61
CA VAL A 163 -10.81 13.72 -3.16
C VAL A 163 -11.61 13.19 -1.96
N GLY A 164 -12.20 12.01 -2.07
CA GLY A 164 -13.04 11.42 -1.04
C GLY A 164 -12.28 11.14 0.26
N THR A 165 -11.04 10.64 0.18
CA THR A 165 -10.27 10.25 1.37
C THR A 165 -9.55 11.43 2.01
N VAL A 166 -8.78 12.20 1.21
CA VAL A 166 -7.89 13.26 1.73
C VAL A 166 -8.71 14.44 2.21
N ILE A 167 -9.64 14.95 1.39
CA ILE A 167 -10.37 16.18 1.72
C ILE A 167 -11.32 15.95 2.89
N THR A 168 -12.03 14.82 2.90
CA THR A 168 -12.92 14.47 4.02
C THR A 168 -12.16 14.27 5.32
N SER A 169 -10.97 13.63 5.25
CA SER A 169 -10.12 13.49 6.44
C SER A 169 -9.68 14.83 7.02
N LEU A 170 -9.36 15.80 6.14
CA LEU A 170 -8.99 17.16 6.52
C LEU A 170 -10.18 17.97 7.05
N GLY A 171 -11.36 17.86 6.45
CA GLY A 171 -12.53 18.65 6.82
C GLY A 171 -12.93 18.48 8.29
N VAL A 172 -12.94 17.23 8.78
CA VAL A 172 -13.24 16.94 10.20
C VAL A 172 -12.11 17.38 11.12
N VAL A 173 -10.86 17.13 10.75
CA VAL A 173 -9.69 17.47 11.57
C VAL A 173 -9.49 18.98 11.68
N ARG A 174 -9.70 19.73 10.61
CA ARG A 174 -9.66 21.21 10.61
C ARG A 174 -10.65 21.80 11.60
N GLU A 175 -11.89 21.32 11.61
CA GLU A 175 -12.91 21.81 12.54
C GLU A 175 -12.62 21.45 14.00
N ARG A 176 -12.02 20.28 14.23
CA ARG A 176 -11.54 19.90 15.56
C ARG A 176 -10.46 20.85 16.06
N GLN A 177 -9.47 21.14 15.20
CA GLN A 177 -8.39 22.06 15.53
C GLN A 177 -8.86 23.50 15.72
N ALA A 178 -9.89 23.92 14.98
CA ALA A 178 -10.51 25.23 15.12
C ALA A 178 -11.44 25.36 16.34
N GLY A 179 -11.68 24.29 17.11
CA GLY A 179 -12.58 24.28 18.27
C GLY A 179 -14.07 24.32 17.93
N THR A 180 -14.42 24.43 16.65
CA THR A 180 -15.81 24.51 16.18
C THR A 180 -16.64 23.24 16.47
N LEU A 181 -16.01 22.08 16.58
CA LEU A 181 -16.72 20.84 16.95
C LEU A 181 -17.31 20.89 18.36
N GLU A 182 -16.63 21.54 19.32
CA GLU A 182 -17.12 21.69 20.69
C GLU A 182 -18.32 22.65 20.75
N GLN A 183 -18.30 23.69 19.91
CA GLN A 183 -19.42 24.62 19.75
C GLN A 183 -20.64 23.95 19.10
N LEU A 184 -20.43 23.00 18.19
CA LEU A 184 -21.52 22.21 17.59
C LEU A 184 -22.09 21.18 18.57
N ALA A 185 -21.28 20.67 19.51
CA ALA A 185 -21.71 19.67 20.49
C ALA A 185 -22.69 20.23 21.55
N VAL A 186 -22.69 21.54 21.78
CA VAL A 186 -23.64 22.21 22.69
C VAL A 186 -24.95 22.62 22.01
N MET A 187 -25.04 22.49 20.69
CA MET A 187 -26.27 22.75 19.95
C MET A 187 -27.21 21.53 20.04
N PRO A 188 -28.55 21.72 20.00
CA PRO A 188 -29.52 20.62 20.02
C PRO A 188 -29.59 19.89 18.67
N LEU A 189 -28.45 19.41 18.17
CA LEU A 189 -28.30 18.68 16.92
C LEU A 189 -27.94 17.23 17.24
N ARG A 190 -28.54 16.27 16.52
CA ARG A 190 -28.16 14.86 16.66
C ARG A 190 -26.78 14.64 16.03
N PRO A 191 -25.94 13.71 16.54
CA PRO A 191 -24.63 13.40 15.93
C PRO A 191 -24.72 13.09 14.43
N TRP A 192 -25.78 12.38 14.01
CA TRP A 192 -26.06 12.08 12.60
C TRP A 192 -26.37 13.32 11.75
N ASP A 193 -27.04 14.33 12.31
CA ASP A 193 -27.32 15.59 11.61
C ASP A 193 -26.04 16.35 11.30
N VAL A 194 -25.07 16.32 12.22
CA VAL A 194 -23.77 16.96 12.07
C VAL A 194 -22.92 16.17 11.07
N PHE A 195 -22.92 14.84 11.17
CA PHE A 195 -22.17 13.97 10.27
C PHE A 195 -22.67 14.04 8.82
N LEU A 196 -23.96 13.76 8.59
CA LEU A 196 -24.56 13.84 7.24
C LEU A 196 -24.49 15.26 6.67
N GLY A 197 -24.69 16.25 7.54
CA GLY A 197 -24.53 17.66 7.19
C GLY A 197 -23.16 17.98 6.62
N LYS A 198 -22.13 17.28 7.11
CA LYS A 198 -20.73 17.46 6.71
C LYS A 198 -20.31 16.61 5.53
N VAL A 199 -20.77 15.37 5.44
CA VAL A 199 -20.43 14.47 4.33
C VAL A 199 -21.15 14.87 3.04
N ALA A 200 -22.40 15.35 3.12
CA ALA A 200 -23.23 15.63 1.93
C ALA A 200 -22.61 16.66 0.96
N PRO A 201 -22.02 17.80 1.39
CA PRO A 201 -21.36 18.73 0.48
C PRO A 201 -20.16 18.12 -0.26
N TYR A 202 -19.33 17.34 0.43
CA TYR A 202 -18.19 16.66 -0.22
C TYR A 202 -18.67 15.58 -1.19
N PHE A 203 -19.73 14.85 -0.85
CA PHE A 203 -20.37 13.90 -1.75
C PHE A 203 -20.90 14.58 -3.02
N LEU A 204 -21.59 15.71 -2.88
CA LEU A 204 -22.11 16.48 -4.02
C LEU A 204 -20.97 16.99 -4.91
N VAL A 205 -19.93 17.58 -4.31
CA VAL A 205 -18.78 18.08 -5.09
C VAL A 205 -18.06 16.93 -5.79
N ALA A 206 -17.82 15.80 -5.12
CA ALA A 206 -17.18 14.65 -5.75
C ALA A 206 -18.05 13.99 -6.83
N SER A 207 -19.38 14.07 -6.71
CA SER A 207 -20.31 13.63 -7.76
C SER A 207 -20.23 14.54 -9.00
N VAL A 208 -20.14 15.86 -8.79
CA VAL A 208 -19.90 16.81 -9.90
C VAL A 208 -18.53 16.57 -10.52
N ASP A 209 -17.49 16.37 -9.70
CA ASP A 209 -16.13 16.06 -10.16
C ASP A 209 -16.10 14.79 -11.02
N MET A 210 -16.83 13.75 -10.63
CA MET A 210 -16.99 12.54 -11.46
C MET A 210 -17.59 12.86 -12.83
N VAL A 211 -18.65 13.67 -12.89
CA VAL A 211 -19.25 14.08 -14.17
C VAL A 211 -18.26 14.87 -15.00
N VAL A 212 -17.53 15.80 -14.38
CA VAL A 212 -16.50 16.60 -15.06
C VAL A 212 -15.39 15.72 -15.61
N VAL A 213 -14.87 14.77 -14.83
CA VAL A 213 -13.79 13.87 -15.27
C VAL A 213 -14.25 12.93 -16.38
N VAL A 214 -15.47 12.40 -16.31
CA VAL A 214 -16.03 11.56 -17.38
C VAL A 214 -16.23 12.39 -18.66
N LEU A 215 -16.82 13.58 -18.56
CA LEU A 215 -16.99 14.49 -19.71
C LEU A 215 -15.65 14.90 -20.31
N ALA A 216 -14.66 15.24 -19.47
CA ALA A 216 -13.31 15.54 -19.92
C ALA A 216 -12.68 14.33 -20.62
N GLY A 217 -12.88 13.11 -20.11
CA GLY A 217 -12.44 11.89 -20.75
C GLY A 217 -13.03 11.69 -22.14
N VAL A 218 -14.33 11.87 -22.29
CA VAL A 218 -15.02 11.71 -23.58
C VAL A 218 -14.67 12.84 -24.56
N LEU A 219 -14.61 14.09 -24.09
CA LEU A 219 -14.47 15.27 -24.96
C LEU A 219 -13.01 15.66 -25.27
N LEU A 220 -12.06 15.42 -24.36
CA LEU A 220 -10.65 15.80 -24.55
C LEU A 220 -9.77 14.65 -25.02
N PHE A 221 -10.19 13.41 -24.75
CA PHE A 221 -9.37 12.21 -24.96
C PHE A 221 -10.08 11.14 -25.79
N ASP A 222 -11.24 11.48 -26.38
CA ASP A 222 -12.06 10.59 -27.22
C ASP A 222 -12.34 9.20 -26.60
N VAL A 223 -12.39 9.13 -25.27
CA VAL A 223 -12.59 7.86 -24.55
C VAL A 223 -13.98 7.32 -24.87
N PRO A 224 -14.10 6.08 -25.37
CA PRO A 224 -15.40 5.52 -25.71
C PRO A 224 -16.24 5.34 -24.44
N PHE A 225 -17.54 5.62 -24.56
CA PHE A 225 -18.53 5.37 -23.51
C PHE A 225 -19.61 4.43 -24.05
N ARG A 226 -19.39 3.13 -23.94
CA ARG A 226 -20.26 2.11 -24.56
C ARG A 226 -21.40 1.63 -23.65
N GLY A 227 -21.22 1.71 -22.33
CA GLY A 227 -22.18 1.18 -21.36
C GLY A 227 -23.25 2.18 -20.92
N GLN A 228 -24.02 1.78 -19.91
CA GLN A 228 -25.10 2.60 -19.36
C GLN A 228 -24.58 3.59 -18.30
N VAL A 229 -24.91 4.87 -18.46
CA VAL A 229 -24.54 5.94 -17.51
C VAL A 229 -25.03 5.65 -16.10
N ALA A 230 -26.23 5.08 -15.96
CA ALA A 230 -26.80 4.73 -14.65
C ALA A 230 -25.97 3.70 -13.88
N VAL A 231 -25.36 2.73 -14.58
CA VAL A 231 -24.51 1.69 -13.96
C VAL A 231 -23.21 2.33 -13.44
N LEU A 232 -22.59 3.22 -14.23
CA LEU A 232 -21.41 3.96 -13.77
C LEU A 232 -21.75 4.87 -12.59
N ALA A 233 -22.88 5.58 -12.65
CA ALA A 233 -23.34 6.47 -11.60
C ALA A 233 -23.58 5.72 -10.28
N LEU A 234 -24.24 4.56 -10.32
CA LEU A 234 -24.41 3.72 -9.14
C LEU A 234 -23.07 3.28 -8.55
N GLY A 235 -22.12 2.89 -9.40
CA GLY A 235 -20.79 2.48 -8.97
C GLY A 235 -20.02 3.62 -8.32
N ALA A 236 -20.12 4.81 -8.90
CA ALA A 236 -19.49 6.02 -8.39
C ALA A 236 -20.09 6.44 -7.04
N VAL A 237 -21.42 6.39 -6.89
CA VAL A 237 -22.10 6.71 -5.63
C VAL A 237 -21.66 5.77 -4.51
N LEU A 238 -21.63 4.45 -4.76
CA LEU A 238 -21.17 3.48 -3.77
C LEU A 238 -19.68 3.67 -3.45
N PHE A 239 -18.85 3.90 -4.46
CA PHE A 239 -17.44 4.14 -4.25
C PHE A 239 -17.18 5.41 -3.45
N LEU A 240 -17.87 6.51 -3.77
CA LEU A 240 -17.82 7.75 -3.00
C LEU A 240 -18.24 7.54 -1.56
N PHE A 241 -19.31 6.78 -1.32
CA PHE A 241 -19.72 6.46 0.05
C PHE A 241 -18.59 5.76 0.83
N VAL A 242 -17.92 4.79 0.20
CA VAL A 242 -16.78 4.08 0.80
C VAL A 242 -15.58 5.00 1.04
N THR A 243 -15.18 5.82 0.06
CA THR A 243 -13.99 6.69 0.19
C THR A 243 -14.20 7.83 1.18
N LEU A 244 -15.41 8.40 1.23
CA LEU A 244 -15.81 9.37 2.25
C LEU A 244 -15.80 8.72 3.65
N GLY A 245 -16.34 7.51 3.78
CA GLY A 245 -16.29 6.73 5.02
C GLY A 245 -14.85 6.45 5.49
N LEU A 246 -13.95 6.12 4.57
CA LEU A 246 -12.53 5.94 4.85
C LEU A 246 -11.88 7.26 5.31
N GLY A 247 -12.18 8.37 4.65
CA GLY A 247 -11.71 9.70 5.05
C GLY A 247 -12.18 10.09 6.45
N VAL A 248 -13.44 9.81 6.78
CA VAL A 248 -14.00 9.99 8.13
C VAL A 248 -13.29 9.11 9.15
N LEU A 249 -13.08 7.84 8.84
CA LEU A 249 -12.38 6.90 9.72
C LEU A 249 -10.96 7.42 10.03
N ILE A 250 -10.23 7.86 9.01
CA ILE A 250 -8.90 8.47 9.18
C ILE A 250 -8.98 9.73 10.04
N SER A 251 -10.00 10.56 9.86
CA SER A 251 -10.21 11.77 10.66
C SER A 251 -10.49 11.49 12.15
N SER A 252 -11.08 10.33 12.45
CA SER A 252 -11.44 9.95 13.82
C SER A 252 -10.20 9.66 14.67
N VAL A 253 -9.15 9.10 14.05
CA VAL A 253 -7.90 8.74 14.71
C VAL A 253 -6.83 9.85 14.64
N SER A 254 -7.01 10.84 13.76
CA SER A 254 -6.05 11.93 13.53
C SER A 254 -6.25 13.12 14.48
N GLN A 255 -5.14 13.63 15.05
CA GLN A 255 -5.17 14.79 15.97
C GLN A 255 -4.87 16.12 15.28
N ASN A 256 -4.18 16.08 14.13
CA ASN A 256 -3.83 17.27 13.36
C ASN A 256 -3.85 16.99 11.85
N GLN A 257 -3.87 18.06 11.05
CA GLN A 257 -3.95 17.97 9.59
C GLN A 257 -2.79 17.18 8.98
N GLY A 258 -1.57 17.31 9.52
CA GLY A 258 -0.41 16.56 9.05
C GLY A 258 -0.57 15.04 9.21
N GLN A 259 -1.04 14.59 10.38
CA GLN A 259 -1.35 13.18 10.64
C GLN A 259 -2.46 12.66 9.74
N ALA A 260 -3.51 13.46 9.51
CA ALA A 260 -4.60 13.10 8.62
C ALA A 260 -4.12 12.90 7.18
N ILE A 261 -3.32 13.84 6.68
CA ILE A 261 -2.70 13.73 5.34
C ILE A 261 -1.81 12.49 5.28
N GLN A 262 -0.96 12.25 6.28
CA GLN A 262 -0.03 11.13 6.26
C GLN A 262 -0.76 9.77 6.28
N LEU A 263 -1.81 9.63 7.08
CA LEU A 263 -2.66 8.43 7.09
C LEU A 263 -3.47 8.28 5.81
N ALA A 264 -3.97 9.38 5.24
CA ALA A 264 -4.65 9.36 3.96
C ALA A 264 -3.72 8.92 2.83
N LEU A 265 -2.49 9.44 2.78
CA LEU A 265 -1.47 9.01 1.83
C LEU A 265 -1.05 7.54 2.04
N MET A 266 -0.93 7.11 3.30
CA MET A 266 -0.67 5.71 3.64
C MET A 266 -1.79 4.78 3.17
N ALA A 267 -3.04 5.22 3.22
CA ALA A 267 -4.18 4.47 2.69
C ALA A 267 -4.28 4.54 1.15
N LEU A 268 -3.86 5.65 0.55
CA LEU A 268 -4.00 5.92 -0.88
C LEU A 268 -2.93 5.22 -1.72
N LEU A 269 -1.65 5.26 -1.31
CA LEU A 269 -0.56 4.70 -2.12
C LEU A 269 -0.73 3.20 -2.40
N PRO A 270 -1.02 2.33 -1.42
CA PRO A 270 -1.26 0.91 -1.70
C PRO A 270 -2.46 0.70 -2.62
N GLN A 271 -3.50 1.51 -2.50
CA GLN A 271 -4.66 1.44 -3.40
C GLN A 271 -4.25 1.72 -4.83
N VAL A 272 -3.55 2.82 -5.09
CA VAL A 272 -3.13 3.17 -6.46
C VAL A 272 -2.20 2.09 -7.05
N MET A 273 -1.25 1.59 -6.26
CA MET A 273 -0.27 0.59 -6.72
C MET A 273 -0.87 -0.81 -6.93
N LEU A 274 -1.77 -1.25 -6.04
CA LEU A 274 -2.23 -2.64 -5.96
C LEU A 274 -3.66 -2.85 -6.48
N SER A 275 -4.32 -1.82 -7.00
CA SER A 275 -5.73 -1.89 -7.43
C SER A 275 -5.99 -2.53 -8.79
N GLY A 276 -4.95 -2.84 -9.57
CA GLY A 276 -5.13 -3.16 -10.99
C GLY A 276 -5.13 -1.94 -11.91
N LEU A 277 -4.96 -0.73 -11.35
CA LEU A 277 -4.89 0.50 -12.13
C LEU A 277 -3.60 0.56 -12.98
N ILE A 278 -2.44 0.44 -12.32
CA ILE A 278 -1.11 0.56 -12.93
C ILE A 278 -0.60 -0.81 -13.37
N PHE A 279 -0.68 -1.80 -12.47
CA PHE A 279 -0.24 -3.16 -12.73
C PHE A 279 -1.44 -4.12 -12.67
N PRO A 280 -1.64 -5.00 -13.67
CA PRO A 280 -2.72 -5.98 -13.62
C PRO A 280 -2.63 -6.88 -12.39
N LEU A 281 -3.77 -7.16 -11.76
CA LEU A 281 -3.84 -8.03 -10.57
C LEU A 281 -3.36 -9.46 -10.86
N SER A 282 -3.54 -9.93 -12.10
CA SER A 282 -3.07 -11.22 -12.60
C SER A 282 -1.54 -11.33 -12.60
N SER A 283 -0.82 -10.23 -12.76
CA SER A 283 0.64 -10.21 -12.76
C SER A 283 1.25 -10.24 -11.35
N MET A 284 0.45 -9.99 -10.30
CA MET A 284 0.92 -9.98 -8.91
C MET A 284 1.00 -11.40 -8.33
N ALA A 285 2.01 -11.65 -7.49
CA ALA A 285 2.10 -12.87 -6.70
C ALA A 285 0.87 -13.04 -5.80
N ALA A 286 0.40 -14.28 -5.59
CA ALA A 286 -0.85 -14.56 -4.89
C ALA A 286 -0.97 -13.87 -3.52
N GLY A 287 0.10 -13.82 -2.74
CA GLY A 287 0.11 -13.15 -1.43
C GLY A 287 -0.13 -11.63 -1.51
N VAL A 288 0.43 -10.97 -2.52
CA VAL A 288 0.24 -9.52 -2.75
C VAL A 288 -1.13 -9.24 -3.38
N ARG A 289 -1.58 -10.13 -4.27
CA ARG A 289 -2.88 -10.04 -4.95
C ARG A 289 -4.05 -9.98 -3.96
N TRP A 290 -3.98 -10.72 -2.86
CA TRP A 290 -4.99 -10.68 -1.79
C TRP A 290 -5.15 -9.29 -1.18
N ILE A 291 -4.07 -8.52 -1.07
CA ILE A 291 -4.13 -7.14 -0.58
C ILE A 291 -4.96 -6.30 -1.56
N GLY A 292 -4.71 -6.43 -2.87
CA GLY A 292 -5.47 -5.75 -3.90
C GLY A 292 -6.98 -6.02 -3.84
N TYR A 293 -7.40 -7.24 -3.51
CA TYR A 293 -8.82 -7.58 -3.33
C TYR A 293 -9.47 -7.01 -2.06
N VAL A 294 -8.70 -6.44 -1.14
CA VAL A 294 -9.24 -5.71 0.03
C VAL A 294 -9.40 -4.21 -0.28
N LEU A 295 -8.93 -3.73 -1.42
CA LEU A 295 -8.89 -2.31 -1.74
C LEU A 295 -10.15 -1.90 -2.53
N PRO A 296 -10.91 -0.89 -2.08
CA PRO A 296 -12.12 -0.48 -2.77
C PRO A 296 -11.84 0.11 -4.16
N LEU A 297 -10.67 0.74 -4.35
CA LEU A 297 -10.26 1.25 -5.65
C LEU A 297 -10.25 0.17 -6.73
N THR A 298 -9.87 -1.06 -6.39
CA THR A 298 -9.85 -2.21 -7.30
C THR A 298 -11.17 -2.44 -8.00
N TYR A 299 -12.25 -2.39 -7.23
CA TYR A 299 -13.58 -2.70 -7.72
C TYR A 299 -14.17 -1.54 -8.52
N PHE A 300 -13.87 -0.30 -8.14
CA PHE A 300 -14.32 0.85 -8.93
C PHE A 300 -13.56 0.99 -10.26
N VAL A 301 -12.26 0.65 -10.32
CA VAL A 301 -11.52 0.56 -11.59
C VAL A 301 -12.12 -0.49 -12.52
N ARG A 302 -12.53 -1.65 -11.98
CA ARG A 302 -13.24 -2.69 -12.77
C ARG A 302 -14.59 -2.19 -13.30
N ILE A 303 -15.37 -1.49 -12.47
CA ILE A 303 -16.65 -0.90 -12.90
C ILE A 303 -16.43 0.18 -13.96
N SER A 304 -15.49 1.12 -13.75
CA SER A 304 -15.28 2.23 -14.68
C SER A 304 -14.79 1.74 -16.05
N ARG A 305 -13.80 0.86 -16.10
CA ARG A 305 -13.33 0.24 -17.35
C ARG A 305 -14.41 -0.64 -17.99
N GLY A 306 -15.11 -1.45 -17.20
CA GLY A 306 -16.16 -2.33 -17.69
C GLY A 306 -17.32 -1.58 -18.35
N VAL A 307 -17.79 -0.49 -17.74
CA VAL A 307 -18.89 0.31 -18.29
C VAL A 307 -18.42 1.19 -19.45
N MET A 308 -17.32 1.94 -19.30
CA MET A 308 -16.89 2.90 -20.32
C MET A 308 -16.39 2.17 -21.58
N LEU A 309 -15.50 1.18 -21.42
CA LEU A 309 -14.80 0.55 -22.55
C LEU A 309 -15.52 -0.68 -23.09
N ARG A 310 -15.98 -1.57 -22.21
CA ARG A 310 -16.57 -2.86 -22.61
C ARG A 310 -18.09 -2.84 -22.77
N GLY A 311 -18.76 -1.82 -22.24
CA GLY A 311 -20.22 -1.76 -22.23
C GLY A 311 -20.86 -2.88 -21.38
N ALA A 312 -20.16 -3.35 -20.35
CA ALA A 312 -20.58 -4.47 -19.52
C ALA A 312 -21.89 -4.14 -18.77
N PRO A 313 -22.89 -5.06 -18.76
CA PRO A 313 -24.13 -4.85 -18.02
C PRO A 313 -23.91 -4.95 -16.51
N LEU A 314 -24.85 -4.42 -15.72
CA LEU A 314 -24.82 -4.52 -14.26
C LEU A 314 -24.64 -5.96 -13.76
N GLY A 315 -25.27 -6.91 -14.47
CA GLY A 315 -25.20 -8.34 -14.18
C GLY A 315 -23.78 -8.92 -14.27
N ALA A 316 -22.90 -8.42 -15.15
CA ALA A 316 -21.51 -8.88 -15.21
C ALA A 316 -20.65 -8.26 -14.09
N LEU A 317 -21.00 -7.04 -13.68
CA LEU A 317 -20.22 -6.26 -12.71
C LEU A 317 -20.67 -6.45 -11.25
N TRP A 318 -21.72 -7.24 -11.00
CA TRP A 318 -22.36 -7.40 -9.69
C TRP A 318 -21.40 -7.71 -8.53
N PRO A 319 -20.29 -8.49 -8.67
CA PRO A 319 -19.40 -8.77 -7.54
C PRO A 319 -18.70 -7.50 -7.06
N SER A 320 -18.40 -6.57 -7.98
CA SER A 320 -17.77 -5.30 -7.66
C SER A 320 -18.73 -4.36 -6.92
N PHE A 321 -20.00 -4.34 -7.33
CA PHE A 321 -21.05 -3.60 -6.62
C PHE A 321 -21.31 -4.17 -5.22
N ALA A 322 -21.43 -5.49 -5.11
CA ALA A 322 -21.66 -6.17 -3.84
C ALA A 322 -20.52 -5.90 -2.85
N TYR A 323 -19.28 -5.97 -3.30
CA TYR A 323 -18.12 -5.64 -2.47
C TYR A 323 -18.17 -4.21 -1.94
N LEU A 324 -18.38 -3.22 -2.81
CA LEU A 324 -18.46 -1.82 -2.41
C LEU A 324 -19.62 -1.56 -1.44
N ALA A 325 -20.76 -2.22 -1.66
CA ALA A 325 -21.91 -2.13 -0.75
C ALA A 325 -21.61 -2.72 0.63
N VAL A 326 -20.93 -3.87 0.71
CA VAL A 326 -20.53 -4.50 1.97
C VAL A 326 -19.54 -3.63 2.73
N ILE A 327 -18.48 -3.16 2.07
CA ILE A 327 -17.49 -2.27 2.71
C ILE A 327 -18.14 -0.95 3.14
N GLY A 328 -19.03 -0.39 2.32
CA GLY A 328 -19.81 0.79 2.67
C GLY A 328 -20.65 0.55 3.92
N GLY A 329 -21.37 -0.57 3.98
CA GLY A 329 -22.16 -0.97 5.15
C GLY A 329 -21.32 -1.14 6.42
N LEU A 330 -20.14 -1.76 6.31
CA LEU A 330 -19.20 -1.90 7.42
C LEU A 330 -18.68 -0.55 7.94
N LEU A 331 -18.37 0.39 7.04
CA LEU A 331 -17.95 1.74 7.41
C LEU A 331 -19.10 2.57 8.01
N ALA A 332 -20.35 2.25 7.67
CA ALA A 332 -21.53 2.86 8.26
C ALA A 332 -21.94 2.24 9.60
N MET A 333 -21.32 1.13 10.00
CA MET A 333 -21.62 0.43 11.26
C MET A 333 -21.30 1.32 12.46
N ARG A 334 -22.22 1.40 13.43
CA ARG A 334 -22.16 2.27 14.60
C ARG A 334 -21.22 1.71 15.67
N PRO A 335 -20.03 2.29 15.89
CA PRO A 335 -19.12 1.81 16.93
C PRO A 335 -19.60 2.16 18.34
N GLU A 336 -20.53 3.13 18.47
CA GLU A 336 -21.08 3.60 19.75
C GLU A 336 -21.99 2.56 20.41
N GLU A 337 -22.56 1.63 19.63
CA GLU A 337 -23.35 0.49 20.12
C GLU A 337 -22.44 -0.69 20.55
N LEU A 338 -21.13 -0.62 20.25
CA LEU A 338 -20.12 -1.57 20.69
C LEU A 338 -19.45 -1.04 21.98
N HIS A 339 -20.00 -1.41 23.13
CA HIS A 339 -19.53 -1.04 24.47
C HIS A 339 -18.00 -0.93 24.58
N ARG A 340 -17.49 0.31 24.66
CA ARG A 340 -16.12 0.62 25.07
C ARG A 340 -16.19 1.65 26.19
N THR A 341 -15.67 1.30 27.36
CA THR A 341 -15.41 2.24 28.45
C THR A 341 -14.41 3.30 27.96
N PRO A 342 -14.74 4.60 28.00
CA PRO A 342 -13.83 5.65 27.59
C PRO A 342 -12.62 5.71 28.53
N ALA A 343 -11.41 5.60 27.99
CA ALA A 343 -10.21 5.93 28.75
C ALA A 343 -10.16 7.46 28.99
N PRO A 344 -9.83 7.96 30.20
CA PRO A 344 -9.81 9.38 30.50
C PRO A 344 -8.86 10.15 29.57
N ARG A 345 -9.38 11.17 28.88
CA ARG A 345 -8.57 12.12 28.09
C ARG A 345 -8.16 13.29 28.96
N GLU A 346 -7.11 13.12 29.76
CA GLU A 346 -6.51 14.25 30.47
C GLU A 346 -5.55 15.02 29.54
N GLY A 347 -5.53 16.34 29.61
CA GLY A 347 -4.73 17.22 28.75
C GLY A 347 -3.23 17.02 28.93
N GLY A 348 -2.51 16.94 27.80
CA GLY A 348 -1.06 16.79 27.76
C GLY A 348 -0.62 16.06 26.50
N GLY A 349 -0.21 16.81 25.47
CA GLY A 349 0.26 16.25 24.19
C GLY A 349 1.58 15.49 24.31
N LEU A 350 2.31 15.35 23.20
CA LEU A 350 3.62 14.67 23.14
C LEU A 350 4.61 15.15 24.22
N ARG A 351 4.53 16.43 24.62
CA ARG A 351 5.32 17.03 25.70
C ARG A 351 5.09 16.36 27.07
N ALA A 352 3.86 15.98 27.40
CA ALA A 352 3.56 15.27 28.65
C ALA A 352 4.11 13.85 28.63
N GLY A 353 4.05 13.18 27.47
CA GLY A 353 4.74 11.90 27.24
C GLY A 353 6.25 12.03 27.42
N LEU A 354 6.86 13.07 26.85
CA LEU A 354 8.31 13.29 26.91
C LEU A 354 8.76 13.56 28.35
N ARG A 355 8.05 14.44 29.05
CA ARG A 355 8.30 14.72 30.47
C ARG A 355 8.21 13.44 31.30
N TYR A 356 7.14 12.66 31.10
CA TYR A 356 6.93 11.39 31.79
C TYR A 356 8.07 10.40 31.55
N VAL A 357 8.47 10.16 30.30
CA VAL A 357 9.58 9.26 29.98
C VAL A 357 10.90 9.75 30.59
N TRP A 358 11.18 11.06 30.55
CA TRP A 358 12.39 11.64 31.17
C TRP A 358 12.41 11.56 32.69
N THR A 359 11.25 11.60 33.34
CA THR A 359 11.13 11.41 34.79
C THR A 359 11.16 9.94 35.23
N THR A 360 10.90 8.98 34.32
CA THR A 360 10.85 7.55 34.64
C THR A 360 12.10 6.81 34.13
N PRO A 361 13.07 6.48 35.01
CA PRO A 361 14.34 5.86 34.62
C PRO A 361 14.21 4.54 33.84
N GLU A 362 13.13 3.81 34.05
CA GLU A 362 12.80 2.54 33.42
C GLU A 362 12.31 2.71 31.97
N LEU A 363 11.80 3.90 31.61
CA LEU A 363 11.37 4.23 30.24
C LEU A 363 12.43 5.02 29.48
N ARG A 364 13.16 5.93 30.14
CA ARG A 364 14.18 6.75 29.47
C ARG A 364 15.31 5.91 28.88
N THR A 365 15.81 4.92 29.63
CA THR A 365 16.97 4.15 29.22
C THR A 365 16.67 3.29 27.99
N PRO A 366 15.57 2.51 27.94
CA PRO A 366 15.14 1.84 26.72
C PRO A 366 14.93 2.81 25.55
N LEU A 367 14.22 3.94 25.77
CA LEU A 367 13.91 4.86 24.67
C LEU A 367 15.18 5.49 24.05
N VAL A 368 16.16 5.88 24.87
CA VAL A 368 17.46 6.40 24.37
C VAL A 368 18.21 5.34 23.58
N VAL A 369 18.30 4.12 24.10
CA VAL A 369 18.98 3.00 23.43
C VAL A 369 18.36 2.73 22.08
N MET A 370 17.03 2.71 22.02
CA MET A 370 16.27 2.53 20.78
C MET A 370 16.50 3.68 19.80
N ALA A 371 16.52 4.92 20.27
CA ALA A 371 16.77 6.07 19.42
C ALA A 371 18.14 6.02 18.76
N VAL A 372 19.18 5.69 19.54
CA VAL A 372 20.53 5.56 18.99
C VAL A 372 20.61 4.41 17.99
N ILE A 373 20.04 3.24 18.31
CA ILE A 373 20.08 2.06 17.45
C ILE A 373 19.29 2.27 16.16
N PHE A 374 18.06 2.79 16.22
CA PHE A 374 17.27 3.05 15.01
C PHE A 374 17.89 4.12 14.12
N THR A 375 18.56 5.10 14.72
CA THR A 375 19.23 6.16 13.95
C THR A 375 20.52 5.67 13.33
N LEU A 376 21.36 4.90 14.01
CA LEU A 376 22.72 4.63 13.53
C LEU A 376 22.98 3.19 13.07
N SER A 377 22.24 2.22 13.61
CA SER A 377 22.52 0.79 13.38
C SER A 377 21.46 0.11 12.52
N PHE A 378 20.23 0.62 12.49
CA PHE A 378 19.07 -0.03 11.86
C PHE A 378 18.80 0.45 10.42
N ASN A 379 19.81 0.94 9.70
CA ASN A 379 19.67 1.47 8.32
C ASN A 379 19.95 0.41 7.25
N PHE A 380 19.50 -0.84 7.46
CA PHE A 380 19.73 -1.95 6.52
C PHE A 380 19.12 -1.69 5.14
N GLN A 381 18.05 -0.91 5.04
CA GLN A 381 17.45 -0.55 3.74
C GLN A 381 18.37 0.28 2.84
N VAL A 382 19.29 1.05 3.43
CA VAL A 382 20.30 1.83 2.69
C VAL A 382 21.58 1.01 2.49
N LEU A 383 22.01 0.30 3.53
CA LEU A 383 23.29 -0.40 3.52
C LEU A 383 23.26 -1.71 2.71
N MET A 384 22.15 -2.45 2.68
CA MET A 384 22.08 -3.74 1.96
C MET A 384 22.20 -3.59 0.43
N PRO A 385 21.51 -2.63 -0.23
CA PRO A 385 21.74 -2.37 -1.66
C PRO A 385 23.19 -1.99 -1.96
N LEU A 386 23.76 -1.09 -1.15
CA LEU A 386 25.15 -0.65 -1.32
C LEU A 386 26.15 -1.79 -1.07
N LEU A 387 25.87 -2.68 -0.12
CA LEU A 387 26.68 -3.86 0.15
C LEU A 387 26.62 -4.86 -1.01
N ALA A 388 25.42 -5.12 -1.56
CA ALA A 388 25.24 -5.99 -2.72
C ALA A 388 26.03 -5.47 -3.93
N GLU A 389 25.83 -4.20 -4.29
CA GLU A 389 26.42 -3.59 -5.49
C GLU A 389 27.93 -3.36 -5.33
N ARG A 390 28.36 -2.66 -4.27
CA ARG A 390 29.76 -2.20 -4.15
C ARG A 390 30.69 -3.18 -3.44
N SER A 391 30.18 -4.04 -2.55
CA SER A 391 31.04 -4.98 -1.80
C SER A 391 31.05 -6.39 -2.39
N PHE A 392 29.92 -6.84 -2.94
CA PHE A 392 29.81 -8.17 -3.56
C PHE A 392 29.70 -8.13 -5.09
N GLN A 393 29.70 -6.94 -5.72
CA GLN A 393 29.57 -6.76 -7.17
C GLN A 393 28.35 -7.50 -7.75
N GLY A 394 27.28 -7.56 -6.95
CA GLY A 394 26.04 -8.24 -7.27
C GLY A 394 24.96 -7.32 -7.83
N ASP A 395 23.89 -7.93 -8.34
CA ASP A 395 22.73 -7.26 -8.92
C ASP A 395 21.51 -7.31 -7.97
N ALA A 396 20.32 -7.05 -8.51
CA ALA A 396 19.06 -7.13 -7.78
C ALA A 396 18.81 -8.53 -7.15
N ARG A 397 19.37 -9.59 -7.72
CA ARG A 397 19.26 -10.96 -7.17
C ARG A 397 20.05 -11.08 -5.87
N THR A 398 21.28 -10.55 -5.84
CA THR A 398 22.10 -10.54 -4.62
C THR A 398 21.43 -9.75 -3.50
N LEU A 399 20.85 -8.58 -3.81
CA LEU A 399 20.06 -7.83 -2.84
C LEU A 399 18.86 -8.66 -2.32
N GLY A 400 18.16 -9.34 -3.23
CA GLY A 400 17.06 -10.25 -2.89
C GLY A 400 17.50 -11.35 -1.90
N TRP A 401 18.68 -11.94 -2.11
CA TRP A 401 19.26 -12.94 -1.20
C TRP A 401 19.58 -12.37 0.18
N LEU A 402 20.27 -11.24 0.25
CA LEU A 402 20.64 -10.60 1.53
C LEU A 402 19.39 -10.30 2.37
N LEU A 403 18.37 -9.69 1.76
CA LEU A 403 17.11 -9.37 2.45
C LEU A 403 16.33 -10.63 2.85
N SER A 404 16.30 -11.66 1.99
CA SER A 404 15.58 -12.90 2.28
C SER A 404 16.20 -13.68 3.43
N PHE A 405 17.53 -13.82 3.47
CA PHE A 405 18.22 -14.54 4.55
C PHE A 405 18.10 -13.80 5.88
N MET A 406 18.20 -12.46 5.88
CA MET A 406 17.88 -11.66 7.06
C MET A 406 16.41 -11.86 7.49
N GLY A 407 15.50 -11.92 6.51
CA GLY A 407 14.08 -12.20 6.68
C GLY A 407 13.81 -13.53 7.39
N ILE A 408 14.46 -14.62 6.95
CA ILE A 408 14.35 -15.95 7.57
C ILE A 408 14.71 -15.87 9.06
N GLY A 409 15.83 -15.25 9.40
CA GLY A 409 16.25 -15.04 10.80
C GLY A 409 15.21 -14.28 11.62
N SER A 410 14.67 -13.20 11.06
CA SER A 410 13.64 -12.39 11.71
C SER A 410 12.31 -13.13 11.91
N LEU A 411 11.93 -14.01 10.98
CA LEU A 411 10.72 -14.84 11.10
C LEU A 411 10.86 -15.83 12.27
N VAL A 412 12.00 -16.53 12.33
CA VAL A 412 12.31 -17.47 13.41
C VAL A 412 12.33 -16.76 14.78
N GLY A 413 12.95 -15.58 14.86
CA GLY A 413 12.99 -14.80 16.10
C GLY A 413 11.62 -14.28 16.54
N ALA A 414 10.77 -13.86 15.61
CA ALA A 414 9.41 -13.42 15.90
C ALA A 414 8.56 -14.56 16.49
N LEU A 415 8.58 -15.74 15.85
CA LEU A 415 7.86 -16.93 16.32
C LEU A 415 8.36 -17.38 17.70
N GLY A 416 9.67 -17.35 17.93
CA GLY A 416 10.26 -17.69 19.23
C GLY A 416 9.83 -16.75 20.37
N MET A 417 9.61 -15.46 20.07
CA MET A 417 9.18 -14.47 21.07
C MET A 417 7.66 -14.42 21.28
N ALA A 418 6.86 -15.00 20.39
CA ALA A 418 5.40 -14.90 20.39
C ALA A 418 4.72 -15.45 21.66
N ARG A 419 5.31 -16.45 22.33
CA ARG A 419 4.70 -17.11 23.50
C ARG A 419 5.13 -16.57 24.87
N GLY A 420 6.00 -15.56 24.93
CA GLY A 420 6.62 -15.20 26.21
C GLY A 420 7.37 -13.88 26.27
N ALA A 421 7.02 -12.89 25.43
CA ALA A 421 7.60 -11.56 25.50
C ALA A 421 7.22 -10.87 26.82
N ARG A 422 8.10 -10.97 27.82
CA ARG A 422 8.01 -10.23 29.09
C ARG A 422 8.99 -9.05 29.06
N PRO A 423 8.70 -7.94 29.77
CA PRO A 423 9.63 -6.82 29.90
C PRO A 423 10.92 -7.30 30.54
N ASN A 424 12.02 -7.17 29.81
CA ASN A 424 13.31 -7.58 30.33
C ASN A 424 14.38 -6.59 29.86
N PRO A 425 14.74 -5.61 30.70
CA PRO A 425 15.71 -4.58 30.34
C PRO A 425 17.10 -5.18 30.10
N VAL A 426 17.47 -6.28 30.77
CA VAL A 426 18.74 -6.98 30.54
C VAL A 426 18.75 -7.62 29.15
N ARG A 427 17.65 -8.27 28.74
CA ARG A 427 17.50 -8.84 27.39
C ARG A 427 17.60 -7.76 26.32
N LEU A 428 16.96 -6.60 26.56
CA LEU A 428 17.05 -5.45 25.65
C LEU A 428 18.51 -5.03 25.44
N MET A 429 19.27 -4.82 26.51
CA MET A 429 20.67 -4.40 26.40
C MET A 429 21.59 -5.49 25.80
N ARG A 430 21.35 -6.78 26.13
CA ARG A 430 22.07 -7.90 25.50
C ARG A 430 21.80 -7.98 24.00
N SER A 431 20.55 -7.84 23.59
CA SER A 431 20.18 -7.87 22.17
C SER A 431 20.72 -6.67 21.40
N ALA A 432 20.80 -5.48 22.03
CA ALA A 432 21.50 -4.32 21.46
C ALA A 432 22.99 -4.59 21.24
N ALA A 433 23.69 -5.15 22.23
CA ALA A 433 25.10 -5.48 22.10
C ALA A 433 25.35 -6.59 21.06
N ALA A 434 24.50 -7.62 21.04
CA ALA A 434 24.57 -8.70 20.07
C ALA A 434 24.28 -8.21 18.64
N LEU A 435 23.31 -7.31 18.46
CA LEU A 435 23.02 -6.65 17.18
C LEU A 435 24.29 -5.94 16.68
N GLY A 436 24.94 -5.18 17.56
CA GLY A 436 26.15 -4.45 17.20
C GLY A 436 27.30 -5.38 16.82
N ALA A 437 27.55 -6.42 17.61
CA ALA A 437 28.61 -7.40 17.34
C ALA A 437 28.38 -8.13 16.02
N LEU A 438 27.14 -8.54 15.73
CA LEU A 438 26.78 -9.19 14.47
C LEU A 438 26.82 -8.23 13.27
N SER A 439 26.52 -6.94 13.47
CA SER A 439 26.68 -5.93 12.42
C SER A 439 28.15 -5.70 12.07
N ILE A 440 29.05 -5.73 13.07
CA ILE A 440 30.50 -5.70 12.83
C ILE A 440 30.96 -6.99 12.15
N ALA A 441 30.44 -8.15 12.55
CA ALA A 441 30.74 -9.42 11.89
C ALA A 441 30.35 -9.38 10.40
N ALA A 442 29.13 -8.92 10.08
CA ALA A 442 28.66 -8.73 8.70
C ALA A 442 29.56 -7.77 7.91
N ALA A 443 30.01 -6.68 8.54
CA ALA A 443 30.92 -5.72 7.91
C ALA A 443 32.24 -6.35 7.43
N VAL A 444 32.72 -7.41 8.08
CA VAL A 444 34.02 -8.04 7.77
C VAL A 444 33.91 -9.35 6.99
N MET A 445 32.71 -9.85 6.69
CA MET A 445 32.57 -11.13 6.00
C MET A 445 33.18 -11.09 4.58
N PRO A 446 34.01 -12.06 4.21
CA PRO A 446 34.74 -12.03 2.94
C PRO A 446 33.93 -12.55 1.75
N SER A 447 32.96 -13.45 1.98
CA SER A 447 32.20 -14.10 0.91
C SER A 447 30.69 -14.00 1.12
N LEU A 448 29.94 -14.01 0.01
CA LEU A 448 28.49 -13.93 0.02
C LEU A 448 27.83 -15.05 0.88
N PRO A 449 28.24 -16.34 0.82
CA PRO A 449 27.67 -17.35 1.70
C PRO A 449 27.89 -17.08 3.19
N THR A 450 29.09 -16.62 3.58
CA THR A 450 29.39 -16.28 4.98
C THR A 450 28.59 -15.06 5.44
N GLU A 451 28.33 -14.11 4.53
CA GLU A 451 27.47 -12.97 4.79
C GLU A 451 26.01 -13.41 4.99
N LEU A 452 25.48 -14.25 4.11
CA LEU A 452 24.11 -14.74 4.21
C LEU A 452 23.84 -15.48 5.53
N VAL A 453 24.78 -16.33 5.98
CA VAL A 453 24.68 -17.00 7.29
C VAL A 453 24.68 -15.99 8.43
N THR A 454 25.56 -14.98 8.38
CA THR A 454 25.64 -13.93 9.39
C THR A 454 24.34 -13.11 9.45
N LEU A 455 23.75 -12.81 8.29
CA LEU A 455 22.50 -12.07 8.18
C LEU A 455 21.30 -12.81 8.76
N VAL A 456 21.27 -14.16 8.70
CA VAL A 456 20.23 -14.95 9.40
C VAL A 456 20.30 -14.70 10.91
N VAL A 457 21.50 -14.78 11.50
CA VAL A 457 21.66 -14.55 12.94
C VAL A 457 21.37 -13.08 13.30
N LEU A 458 21.82 -12.15 12.46
CA LEU A 458 21.56 -10.72 12.63
C LEU A 458 20.07 -10.40 12.58
N GLY A 459 19.32 -10.99 11.63
CA GLY A 459 17.87 -10.83 11.51
C GLY A 459 17.12 -11.35 12.74
N PHE A 460 17.54 -12.50 13.27
CA PHE A 460 17.02 -13.05 14.52
C PHE A 460 17.26 -12.10 15.71
N VAL A 461 18.48 -11.60 15.88
CA VAL A 461 18.79 -10.69 17.00
C VAL A 461 18.08 -9.34 16.84
N SER A 462 17.97 -8.84 15.62
CA SER A 462 17.27 -7.59 15.29
C SER A 462 15.80 -7.64 15.68
N ILE A 463 15.10 -8.73 15.35
CA ILE A 463 13.68 -8.86 15.71
C ILE A 463 13.50 -9.06 17.22
N VAL A 464 14.40 -9.81 17.87
CA VAL A 464 14.36 -10.00 19.33
C VAL A 464 14.56 -8.66 20.04
N PHE A 465 15.50 -7.84 19.57
CA PHE A 465 15.68 -6.47 20.06
C PHE A 465 14.40 -5.66 19.88
N MET A 466 13.84 -5.62 18.66
CA MET A 466 12.65 -4.82 18.35
C MET A 466 11.43 -5.21 19.19
N ILE A 467 11.14 -6.51 19.31
CA ILE A 467 10.03 -7.03 20.12
C ILE A 467 10.25 -6.73 21.59
N THR A 468 11.46 -6.97 22.11
CA THR A 468 11.78 -6.71 23.52
C THR A 468 11.66 -5.22 23.84
N ALA A 469 12.12 -4.35 22.93
CA ALA A 469 12.08 -2.91 23.09
C ALA A 469 10.65 -2.37 23.12
N ASN A 470 9.83 -2.79 22.15
CA ASN A 470 8.41 -2.44 22.07
C ASN A 470 7.64 -2.93 23.32
N THR A 471 7.80 -4.21 23.67
CA THR A 471 7.14 -4.82 24.83
C THR A 471 7.55 -4.17 26.15
N THR A 472 8.83 -3.82 26.29
CA THR A 472 9.34 -3.15 27.51
C THR A 472 8.68 -1.79 27.68
N LEU A 473 8.62 -0.95 26.64
CA LEU A 473 7.96 0.36 26.72
C LEU A 473 6.45 0.24 27.00
N GLN A 474 5.75 -0.69 26.33
CA GLN A 474 4.30 -0.87 26.50
C GLN A 474 3.88 -1.30 27.90
N LEU A 475 4.60 -2.26 28.48
CA LEU A 475 4.24 -2.87 29.76
C LEU A 475 4.84 -2.12 30.96
N THR A 476 5.89 -1.31 30.76
CA THR A 476 6.43 -0.44 31.82
C THR A 476 5.64 0.87 31.93
N ALA A 477 5.06 1.34 30.83
CA ALA A 477 4.24 2.55 30.84
C ALA A 477 2.91 2.32 31.57
N ARG A 478 2.53 3.27 32.43
CA ARG A 478 1.21 3.29 33.06
C ARG A 478 0.10 3.32 32.00
N PRO A 479 -1.07 2.67 32.23
CA PRO A 479 -2.15 2.57 31.24
C PRO A 479 -2.56 3.92 30.66
N GLU A 480 -2.60 4.97 31.48
CA GLU A 480 -3.04 6.32 31.09
C GLU A 480 -2.00 7.02 30.19
N MET A 481 -0.72 6.66 30.34
CA MET A 481 0.40 7.25 29.61
C MET A 481 0.88 6.39 28.43
N ARG A 482 0.40 5.14 28.31
CA ARG A 482 0.86 4.17 27.32
C ARG A 482 0.77 4.70 25.89
N GLY A 483 -0.35 5.31 25.52
CA GLY A 483 -0.52 5.88 24.18
C GLY A 483 0.52 6.97 23.86
N ARG A 484 0.91 7.77 24.86
CA ARG A 484 1.91 8.84 24.72
C ARG A 484 3.33 8.30 24.62
N VAL A 485 3.66 7.28 25.42
CA VAL A 485 4.97 6.59 25.35
C VAL A 485 5.12 5.89 24.01
N MET A 486 4.04 5.26 23.51
CA MET A 486 4.05 4.63 22.19
C MET A 486 4.14 5.64 21.04
N ALA A 487 3.54 6.83 21.18
CA ALA A 487 3.74 7.91 20.21
C ALA A 487 5.22 8.35 20.15
N LEU A 488 5.91 8.47 21.29
CA LEU A 488 7.35 8.74 21.32
C LEU A 488 8.17 7.61 20.71
N TYR A 489 7.81 6.35 20.99
CA TYR A 489 8.42 5.21 20.33
C TYR A 489 8.29 5.29 18.80
N SER A 490 7.10 5.61 18.28
CA SER A 490 6.87 5.80 16.85
C SER A 490 7.72 6.95 16.28
N VAL A 491 7.81 8.09 16.98
CA VAL A 491 8.68 9.21 16.57
C VAL A 491 10.14 8.77 16.48
N VAL A 492 10.61 8.00 17.46
CA VAL A 492 11.98 7.50 17.51
C VAL A 492 12.25 6.46 16.40
N PHE A 493 11.30 5.56 16.17
CA PHE A 493 11.40 4.51 15.16
C PHE A 493 11.35 5.08 13.73
N LEU A 494 10.34 5.90 13.42
CA LEU A 494 10.19 6.50 12.09
C LEU A 494 11.15 7.67 11.85
N GLY A 495 11.41 8.48 12.88
CA GLY A 495 12.26 9.67 12.79
C GLY A 495 13.75 9.35 12.79
N GLY A 496 14.16 8.17 13.25
CA GLY A 496 15.54 7.71 13.18
C GLY A 496 16.03 7.54 11.75
N THR A 497 15.20 6.99 10.86
CA THR A 497 15.61 6.68 9.47
C THR A 497 15.94 7.91 8.63
N PRO A 498 15.14 9.00 8.59
CA PRO A 498 15.50 10.21 7.84
C PRO A 498 16.83 10.85 8.24
N ILE A 499 17.29 10.62 9.48
CA ILE A 499 18.57 11.12 9.99
C ILE A 499 19.68 10.08 9.73
N GLY A 500 19.38 8.82 10.02
CA GLY A 500 20.29 7.70 9.92
C GLY A 500 20.68 7.32 8.50
N ALA A 501 19.71 7.31 7.59
CA ALA A 501 19.90 6.93 6.20
C ALA A 501 20.91 7.83 5.47
N PRO A 502 20.87 9.17 5.57
CA PRO A 502 21.92 10.03 5.03
C PRO A 502 23.30 9.76 5.64
N ILE A 503 23.40 9.54 6.96
CA ILE A 503 24.69 9.24 7.62
C ILE A 503 25.25 7.90 7.12
N ALA A 504 24.40 6.87 7.06
CA ALA A 504 24.76 5.56 6.53
C ALA A 504 25.14 5.62 5.04
N GLY A 505 24.42 6.41 4.24
CA GLY A 505 24.73 6.64 2.83
C GLY A 505 26.07 7.36 2.65
N TRP A 506 26.29 8.47 3.37
CA TRP A 506 27.54 9.24 3.31
C TRP A 506 28.75 8.40 3.74
N THR A 507 28.64 7.65 4.85
CA THR A 507 29.70 6.73 5.29
C THR A 507 29.96 5.64 4.27
N ALA A 508 28.92 5.07 3.67
CA ALA A 508 29.05 4.06 2.62
C ALA A 508 29.65 4.61 1.32
N GLU A 509 29.42 5.88 1.02
CA GLU A 509 29.96 6.56 -0.16
C GLU A 509 31.48 6.79 -0.04
N TRP A 510 31.93 7.31 1.11
CA TRP A 510 33.33 7.72 1.31
C TRP A 510 34.23 6.61 1.85
N LEU A 511 33.74 5.81 2.80
CA LEU A 511 34.51 4.76 3.46
C LEU A 511 34.19 3.38 2.90
N GLY A 512 33.04 3.23 2.23
CA GLY A 512 32.54 1.97 1.70
C GLY A 512 31.41 1.36 2.55
N PRO A 513 30.54 0.52 1.96
CA PRO A 513 29.32 0.04 2.64
C PRO A 513 29.56 -0.74 3.94
N ARG A 514 30.68 -1.48 3.98
CA ARG A 514 31.13 -2.25 5.16
C ARG A 514 31.34 -1.35 6.37
N TRP A 515 31.85 -0.13 6.18
CA TRP A 515 32.06 0.82 7.27
C TRP A 515 30.76 1.37 7.83
N GLY A 516 29.71 1.51 7.01
CA GLY A 516 28.37 1.86 7.49
C GLY A 516 27.84 0.84 8.50
N LEU A 517 28.00 -0.46 8.21
CA LEU A 517 27.65 -1.54 9.14
C LEU A 517 28.55 -1.59 10.37
N ALA A 518 29.87 -1.39 10.19
CA ALA A 518 30.83 -1.43 11.28
C ALA A 518 30.62 -0.28 12.29
N LEU A 519 30.43 0.95 11.81
CA LEU A 519 30.21 2.12 12.66
C LEU A 519 28.88 2.03 13.42
N GLY A 520 27.81 1.67 12.71
CA GLY A 520 26.52 1.40 13.34
C GLY A 520 26.61 0.28 14.38
N GLY A 521 27.39 -0.77 14.08
CA GLY A 521 27.64 -1.89 14.97
C GLY A 521 28.42 -1.50 16.24
N LEU A 522 29.49 -0.73 16.11
CA LEU A 522 30.30 -0.23 17.24
C LEU A 522 29.45 0.60 18.22
N VAL A 523 28.59 1.47 17.69
CA VAL A 523 27.65 2.26 18.49
C VAL A 523 26.67 1.35 19.24
N ALA A 524 26.08 0.36 18.57
CA ALA A 524 25.15 -0.58 19.21
C ALA A 524 25.82 -1.42 20.31
N VAL A 525 27.06 -1.88 20.10
CA VAL A 525 27.86 -2.56 21.14
C VAL A 525 28.07 -1.63 22.33
N GLY A 526 28.55 -0.41 22.08
CA GLY A 526 28.82 0.58 23.13
C GLY A 526 27.59 0.88 23.98
N VAL A 527 26.46 1.19 23.34
CA VAL A 527 25.19 1.48 24.00
C VAL A 527 24.67 0.28 24.79
N GLY A 528 24.74 -0.93 24.22
CA GLY A 528 24.34 -2.16 24.90
C GLY A 528 25.18 -2.46 26.16
N LEU A 529 26.51 -2.29 26.06
CA LEU A 529 27.43 -2.51 27.20
C LEU A 529 27.26 -1.45 28.30
N VAL A 530 27.13 -0.18 27.93
CA VAL A 530 26.85 0.91 28.89
C VAL A 530 25.50 0.67 29.58
N GLY A 531 24.48 0.27 28.83
CA GLY A 531 23.17 -0.10 29.37
C GLY A 531 23.24 -1.26 30.37
N LEU A 532 24.01 -2.31 30.05
CA LEU A 532 24.24 -3.44 30.96
C LEU A 532 24.95 -3.02 32.25
N ARG A 533 25.98 -2.18 32.17
CA ARG A 533 26.69 -1.66 33.34
C ARG A 533 25.76 -0.82 34.22
N ALA A 534 24.96 0.06 33.60
CA ALA A 534 23.99 0.89 34.33
C ALA A 534 22.94 0.04 35.06
N LEU A 535 22.45 -1.04 34.46
CA LEU A 535 21.51 -1.97 35.10
C LEU A 535 22.15 -2.72 36.27
N ARG A 536 23.40 -3.18 36.13
CA ARG A 536 24.14 -3.85 37.23
C ARG A 536 24.38 -2.91 38.40
N HIS A 537 24.75 -1.66 38.14
CA HIS A 537 24.95 -0.67 39.19
C HIS A 537 23.65 -0.39 39.98
N ARG A 538 22.50 -0.28 39.29
CA ARG A 538 21.20 -0.10 39.97
C ARG A 538 20.79 -1.31 40.80
N ALA A 539 21.10 -2.53 40.34
CA ALA A 539 20.83 -3.74 41.11
C ALA A 539 21.71 -3.83 42.37
N GLY A 540 22.98 -3.42 42.28
CA GLY A 540 23.89 -3.38 43.43
C GLY A 540 23.49 -2.36 44.49
N VAL A 541 23.01 -1.17 44.07
CA VAL A 541 22.53 -0.13 45.01
C VAL A 541 21.26 -0.57 45.75
N ARG A 542 20.30 -1.20 45.06
CA ARG A 542 19.08 -1.74 45.70
C ARG A 542 19.35 -2.89 46.67
N ALA A 543 20.46 -3.61 46.53
CA ALA A 543 20.85 -4.67 47.46
C ALA A 543 21.48 -4.13 48.76
N LEU A 544 21.86 -2.85 48.79
CA LEU A 544 22.46 -2.17 49.95
C LEU A 544 21.46 -1.32 50.73
N GLU A 545 20.24 -1.14 50.23
CA GLU A 545 19.16 -0.52 51.00
C GLU A 545 18.63 -1.56 52.00
N PRO A 546 18.76 -1.34 53.33
CA PRO A 546 18.19 -2.25 54.31
C PRO A 546 16.67 -2.29 54.10
N ALA A 547 16.11 -3.51 54.09
CA ALA A 547 14.67 -3.71 54.01
C ALA A 547 14.00 -2.95 55.17
N ALA A 548 13.44 -1.77 54.88
CA ALA A 548 12.62 -1.04 55.81
C ALA A 548 11.36 -1.90 56.06
N ALA A 549 11.32 -2.50 57.25
CA ALA A 549 10.21 -3.27 57.79
C ALA A 549 9.01 -2.38 58.10
#